data_AF-A0AAJ2GFM2-F1
#
_entry.id   AF-A0AAJ2GFM2-F1
#
_cell.length_a   1.000
_cell.length_b   1.000
_cell.length_c   1.000
_cell.angle_alpha   90.00
_cell.angle_beta   90.00
_cell.angle_gamma   90.00
#
_symmetry.space_group_name_H-M   'P 1'
#
loop_
_entity.id
_entity.type
_entity.pdbx_description
1 polymer ?
#
loop_
_entity_poly.entity_id
_entity_poly.type
_entity_poly.pdbx_seq_one_letter_code
_entity_poly.pdbx_strand_id
1 'polypeptide(L)'
;MSSGKPQAGADAPMNDARTDLPAGYRPSAEETFMNPLQLAYFRQRLLAWKKEILSASEATLNVLQMEPRREPDPGDRASNESDWSIELRTRDRQRKLIAKIDAALRRIDMGEYGYCEVTGEPISLGRLEARPIATMTTDAQALHERREKISRDG
;
A
#
# COMPACT_ATOMS: atom_id res chain seq x y z
N MET A 1 20.55 -20.54 -24.24
CA MET A 1 20.42 -20.79 -22.78
C MET A 1 19.04 -20.28 -22.38
N SER A 2 18.07 -21.19 -22.35
CA SER A 2 16.65 -20.87 -22.17
C SER A 2 16.34 -20.90 -20.67
N SER A 3 16.17 -19.73 -20.06
CA SER A 3 15.69 -19.64 -18.68
C SER A 3 14.19 -19.94 -18.67
N GLY A 4 13.87 -21.22 -18.44
CA GLY A 4 12.50 -21.68 -18.28
C GLY A 4 11.84 -21.03 -17.08
N LYS A 5 10.65 -20.46 -17.29
CA LYS A 5 9.72 -20.12 -16.21
C LYS A 5 9.47 -21.38 -15.37
N PRO A 6 9.58 -21.35 -14.04
CA PRO A 6 9.18 -22.47 -13.23
C PRO A 6 7.66 -22.62 -13.35
N GLN A 7 7.23 -23.81 -13.77
CA GLN A 7 5.84 -24.24 -13.80
C GLN A 7 5.36 -24.34 -12.33
N ALA A 8 4.51 -23.43 -11.90
CA ALA A 8 3.86 -23.52 -10.59
C ALA A 8 2.94 -24.74 -10.59
N GLY A 9 3.28 -25.73 -9.76
CA GLY A 9 2.47 -26.93 -9.53
C GLY A 9 1.12 -26.57 -8.92
N ALA A 10 0.09 -27.24 -9.42
CA ALA A 10 -1.25 -27.25 -8.86
C ALA A 10 -1.22 -27.94 -7.49
N ASP A 11 -1.10 -27.18 -6.40
CA ASP A 11 -1.60 -27.46 -5.04
C ASP A 11 -1.06 -26.44 -4.02
N ALA A 12 -1.60 -25.22 -4.01
CA ALA A 12 -1.35 -24.30 -2.90
C ALA A 12 -2.55 -23.40 -2.58
N PRO A 13 -3.50 -23.85 -1.73
CA PRO A 13 -4.27 -22.94 -0.91
C PRO A 13 -3.54 -22.82 0.43
N MET A 14 -2.52 -21.97 0.52
CA MET A 14 -1.98 -21.54 1.83
C MET A 14 -2.18 -20.05 2.00
N ASN A 15 -3.47 -19.68 2.02
CA ASN A 15 -3.94 -18.38 2.43
C ASN A 15 -4.32 -18.44 3.92
N ASP A 16 -3.34 -18.57 4.80
CA ASP A 16 -3.60 -18.46 6.23
C ASP A 16 -3.12 -17.10 6.72
N ALA A 17 -4.08 -16.26 7.14
CA ALA A 17 -3.80 -15.12 8.01
C ALA A 17 -3.17 -15.54 9.36
N ARG A 18 -2.99 -16.85 9.57
CA ARG A 18 -2.52 -17.53 10.77
C ARG A 18 -1.09 -18.07 10.64
N THR A 19 -0.35 -17.76 9.57
CA THR A 19 1.06 -18.13 9.52
C THR A 19 1.80 -17.37 10.61
N ASP A 20 2.13 -18.08 11.69
CA ASP A 20 2.88 -17.54 12.82
C ASP A 20 4.29 -17.17 12.35
N LEU A 21 4.55 -15.87 12.26
CA LEU A 21 5.88 -15.36 11.95
C LEU A 21 6.79 -15.57 13.15
N PRO A 22 8.02 -16.08 12.95
CA PRO A 22 9.03 -16.09 14.00
C PRO A 22 9.22 -14.69 14.59
N ALA A 23 9.46 -14.62 15.90
CA ALA A 23 9.70 -13.34 16.57
C ALA A 23 10.87 -12.59 15.90
N GLY A 24 10.59 -11.38 15.39
CA GLY A 24 11.59 -10.55 14.72
C GLY A 24 11.88 -10.92 13.26
N TYR A 25 11.07 -11.78 12.63
CA TYR A 25 11.25 -12.15 11.22
C TYR A 25 11.29 -10.92 10.30
N ARG A 26 12.27 -10.92 9.38
CA ARG A 26 12.37 -9.98 8.27
C ARG A 26 12.71 -10.73 6.99
N PRO A 27 12.04 -10.40 5.86
CA PRO A 27 12.35 -10.99 4.56
C PRO A 27 13.83 -10.81 4.19
N SER A 28 14.46 -11.91 3.81
CA SER A 28 15.86 -11.95 3.36
C SER A 28 15.94 -12.37 1.89
N ALA A 29 16.96 -11.88 1.19
CA ALA A 29 17.26 -12.31 -0.18
C ALA A 29 17.86 -13.73 -0.26
N GLU A 30 18.24 -14.31 0.88
CA GLU A 30 18.78 -15.68 0.99
C GLU A 30 17.67 -16.74 0.93
N GLU A 31 16.40 -16.33 1.07
CA GLU A 31 15.24 -17.20 0.99
C GLU A 31 14.59 -17.17 -0.39
N THR A 32 13.78 -18.18 -0.70
CA THR A 32 12.94 -18.16 -1.90
C THR A 32 12.04 -16.92 -1.90
N PHE A 33 12.11 -16.17 -2.99
CA PHE A 33 11.35 -14.94 -3.17
C PHE A 33 9.84 -15.21 -3.06
N MET A 34 9.16 -14.43 -2.23
CA MET A 34 7.71 -14.54 -1.98
C MET A 34 7.26 -15.92 -1.47
N ASN A 35 8.08 -16.53 -0.61
CA ASN A 35 7.67 -17.70 0.16
C ASN A 35 6.50 -17.37 1.13
N PRO A 36 5.84 -18.38 1.74
CA PRO A 36 4.73 -18.16 2.65
C PRO A 36 5.04 -17.24 3.85
N LEU A 37 6.28 -17.24 4.37
CA LEU A 37 6.69 -16.36 5.47
C LEU A 37 6.84 -14.91 5.01
N GLN A 38 7.44 -14.66 3.84
CA GLN A 38 7.54 -13.31 3.26
C GLN A 38 6.15 -12.74 2.97
N LEU A 39 5.26 -13.55 2.38
CA LEU A 39 3.88 -13.14 2.11
C LEU A 39 3.13 -12.83 3.40
N ALA A 40 3.26 -13.67 4.45
CA ALA A 40 2.67 -13.41 5.75
C ALA A 40 3.18 -12.10 6.38
N TYR A 41 4.48 -11.84 6.29
CA TYR A 41 5.11 -10.59 6.76
C TYR A 41 4.52 -9.36 6.07
N PHE A 42 4.50 -9.34 4.73
CA PHE A 42 3.96 -8.20 3.99
C PHE A 42 2.45 -8.04 4.21
N ARG A 43 1.71 -9.14 4.34
CA ARG A 43 0.27 -9.12 4.67
C ARG A 43 0.00 -8.48 6.02
N GLN A 44 0.69 -8.93 7.08
CA GLN A 44 0.53 -8.34 8.42
C GLN A 44 0.87 -6.84 8.42
N ARG A 45 1.93 -6.46 7.69
CA ARG A 45 2.35 -5.07 7.56
C ARG A 45 1.32 -4.20 6.81
N LEU A 46 0.74 -4.70 5.72
CA LEU A 46 -0.33 -4.03 4.98
C LEU A 46 -1.59 -3.86 5.85
N LEU A 47 -1.98 -4.90 6.59
CA LEU A 47 -3.13 -4.85 7.50
C LEU A 47 -2.92 -3.87 8.66
N ALA A 48 -1.73 -3.88 9.27
CA ALA A 48 -1.36 -2.94 10.32
C ALA A 48 -1.44 -1.50 9.80
N TRP A 49 -0.87 -1.24 8.63
CA TRP A 49 -0.91 0.08 8.01
C TRP A 49 -2.33 0.54 7.67
N LYS A 50 -3.19 -0.36 7.16
CA LYS A 50 -4.61 -0.06 6.94
C LYS A 50 -5.31 0.32 8.24
N LYS A 51 -5.04 -0.40 9.33
CA LYS A 51 -5.62 -0.13 10.66
C LYS A 51 -5.18 1.23 11.19
N GLU A 52 -3.91 1.59 11.03
CA GLU A 52 -3.39 2.91 11.41
C GLU A 52 -4.11 4.05 10.67
N ILE A 53 -4.32 3.91 9.36
CA ILE A 53 -5.01 4.93 8.56
C ILE A 53 -6.48 5.08 9.01
N LEU A 54 -7.17 3.96 9.26
CA LEU A 54 -8.56 3.98 9.72
C LEU A 54 -8.68 4.61 11.12
N SER A 55 -7.80 4.23 12.05
CA SER A 55 -7.77 4.79 13.40
C SER A 55 -7.48 6.29 13.41
N ALA A 56 -6.56 6.75 12.55
CA ALA A 56 -6.29 8.18 12.39
C ALA A 56 -7.52 8.93 11.86
N SER A 57 -8.25 8.35 10.90
CA SER A 57 -9.47 8.96 10.37
C SER A 57 -10.59 9.05 11.40
N GLU A 58 -10.77 8.03 12.25
CA GLU A 58 -11.75 8.05 13.34
C GLU A 58 -11.42 9.10 14.41
N ALA A 59 -10.14 9.24 14.76
CA ALA A 59 -9.69 10.23 15.74
C ALA A 59 -10.00 11.67 15.27
N THR A 60 -9.75 12.00 14.00
CA THR A 60 -10.06 13.34 13.48
C THR A 60 -11.55 13.64 13.47
N LEU A 61 -12.39 12.65 13.13
CA LEU A 61 -13.85 12.82 13.17
C LEU A 61 -14.35 13.11 14.58
N ASN A 62 -13.81 12.44 15.60
CA ASN A 62 -14.18 12.69 16.99
C ASN A 62 -13.82 14.11 17.43
N VAL A 63 -12.65 14.63 17.04
CA VAL A 63 -12.24 16.02 17.35
C VAL A 63 -13.23 17.03 16.74
N LEU A 64 -13.58 16.87 15.47
CA LEU A 64 -14.53 17.76 14.78
C LEU A 64 -15.95 17.70 15.37
N GLN A 65 -16.35 16.58 15.96
CA GLN A 65 -17.66 16.42 16.61
C GLN A 65 -17.69 16.99 18.04
N MET A 66 -16.53 17.03 18.73
CA MET A 66 -16.41 17.50 20.11
C MET A 66 -16.15 19.00 20.23
N GLU A 67 -15.75 19.69 19.15
CA GLU A 67 -15.71 21.14 19.15
C GLU A 67 -17.14 21.69 19.37
N PRO A 68 -17.39 22.43 20.47
CA PRO A 68 -18.72 22.94 20.74
C PRO A 68 -19.14 23.82 19.56
N ARG A 69 -20.39 23.64 19.09
CA ARG A 69 -21.08 24.54 18.15
C ARG A 69 -21.22 25.93 18.78
N ARG A 70 -20.12 26.66 18.97
CA ARG A 70 -20.12 28.10 19.17
C ARG A 70 -20.40 28.71 17.82
N GLU A 71 -21.34 29.64 17.75
CA GLU A 71 -21.52 30.45 16.56
C GLU A 71 -20.18 31.12 16.24
N PRO A 72 -19.52 30.76 15.11
CA PRO A 72 -18.23 31.32 14.81
C PRO A 72 -18.43 32.78 14.37
N ASP A 73 -17.65 33.69 14.94
CA ASP A 73 -17.56 35.06 14.42
C ASP A 73 -17.10 34.98 12.93
N PRO A 74 -17.45 35.92 12.03
CA PRO A 74 -16.94 36.00 10.66
C PRO A 74 -15.46 35.60 10.45
N GLY A 75 -14.55 35.94 11.36
CA GLY A 75 -13.15 35.49 11.31
C GLY A 75 -12.97 33.98 11.54
N ASP A 76 -13.67 33.42 12.53
CA ASP A 76 -13.66 31.99 12.83
C ASP A 76 -14.31 31.17 11.70
N ARG A 77 -15.32 31.71 11.02
CA ARG A 77 -15.97 31.04 9.87
C ARG A 77 -14.99 30.77 8.73
N ALA A 78 -14.16 31.75 8.38
CA ALA A 78 -13.19 31.61 7.28
C ALA A 78 -12.08 30.59 7.61
N SER A 79 -11.61 30.57 8.87
CA SER A 79 -10.63 29.59 9.35
C SER A 79 -11.22 28.18 9.33
N ASN A 80 -12.44 28.00 9.87
CA ASN A 80 -13.12 26.71 9.88
C ASN A 80 -13.32 26.16 8.47
N GLU A 81 -13.81 26.95 7.51
CA GLU A 81 -14.00 26.45 6.14
C GLU A 81 -12.68 25.97 5.50
N SER A 82 -11.58 26.67 5.78
CA SER A 82 -10.25 26.30 5.32
C SER A 82 -9.80 24.96 5.90
N ASP A 83 -9.97 24.76 7.21
CA ASP A 83 -9.61 23.52 7.91
C ASP A 83 -10.45 22.33 7.42
N TRP A 84 -11.74 22.53 7.19
CA TRP A 84 -12.63 21.51 6.62
C TRP A 84 -12.22 21.13 5.19
N SER A 85 -11.78 22.10 4.39
CA SER A 85 -11.30 21.84 3.02
C SER A 85 -10.02 20.99 3.02
N ILE A 86 -9.12 21.22 3.98
CA ILE A 86 -7.89 20.45 4.18
C ILE A 86 -8.23 19.03 4.60
N GLU A 87 -9.16 18.88 5.54
CA GLU A 87 -9.58 17.57 6.05
C GLU A 87 -10.22 16.71 4.94
N LEU A 88 -11.11 17.29 4.14
CA LEU A 88 -11.73 16.57 3.03
C LEU A 88 -10.69 16.03 2.03
N ARG A 89 -9.66 16.83 1.73
CA ARG A 89 -8.54 16.42 0.86
C ARG A 89 -7.69 15.32 1.51
N THR A 90 -7.45 15.41 2.82
CA THR A 90 -6.74 14.37 3.57
C THR A 90 -7.50 13.06 3.56
N ARG A 91 -8.81 13.08 3.79
CA ARG A 91 -9.67 11.89 3.73
C ARG A 91 -9.70 11.25 2.35
N ASP A 92 -9.79 12.03 1.27
CA ASP A 92 -9.75 11.48 -0.08
C ASP A 92 -8.42 10.77 -0.37
N ARG A 93 -7.29 11.35 0.08
CA ARG A 93 -5.97 10.71 -0.02
C ARG A 93 -5.89 9.41 0.79
N GLN A 94 -6.41 9.40 2.02
CA GLN A 94 -6.47 8.20 2.86
C GLN A 94 -7.33 7.09 2.21
N ARG A 95 -8.51 7.43 1.68
CA ARG A 95 -9.37 6.48 0.96
C ARG A 95 -8.65 5.86 -0.24
N LYS A 96 -7.99 6.68 -1.06
CA LYS A 96 -7.20 6.21 -2.21
C LYS A 96 -6.04 5.31 -1.75
N LEU A 97 -5.40 5.63 -0.64
CA LEU A 97 -4.32 4.81 -0.08
C LEU A 97 -4.83 3.46 0.42
N ILE A 98 -5.96 3.42 1.14
CA ILE A 98 -6.62 2.16 1.56
C ILE A 98 -6.94 1.30 0.34
N ALA A 99 -7.48 1.88 -0.73
CA ALA A 99 -7.77 1.14 -1.95
C ALA A 99 -6.52 0.49 -2.57
N LYS A 100 -5.35 1.15 -2.48
CA LYS A 100 -4.07 0.58 -2.92
C LYS A 100 -3.59 -0.55 -2.00
N ILE A 101 -3.79 -0.42 -0.69
CA ILE A 101 -3.48 -1.49 0.28
C ILE A 101 -4.36 -2.72 0.00
N ASP A 102 -5.65 -2.52 -0.23
CA ASP A 102 -6.57 -3.61 -0.54
C ASP A 102 -6.23 -4.29 -1.86
N ALA A 103 -5.76 -3.54 -2.86
CA ALA A 103 -5.23 -4.11 -4.09
C ALA A 103 -3.97 -4.95 -3.85
N ALA A 104 -3.04 -4.49 -3.02
CA ALA A 104 -1.85 -5.25 -2.65
C ALA A 104 -2.20 -6.55 -1.90
N LEU A 105 -3.17 -6.51 -0.99
CA LEU A 105 -3.68 -7.69 -0.28
C LEU A 105 -4.29 -8.71 -1.27
N ARG A 106 -5.12 -8.25 -2.22
CA ARG A 106 -5.66 -9.13 -3.27
C ARG A 106 -4.55 -9.76 -4.11
N ARG A 107 -3.49 -9.02 -4.42
CA ARG A 107 -2.34 -9.57 -5.16
C ARG A 107 -1.61 -10.64 -4.37
N ILE A 108 -1.57 -10.56 -3.03
CA ILE A 108 -1.05 -11.64 -2.18
C ILE A 108 -1.93 -12.87 -2.33
N ASP A 109 -3.26 -12.71 -2.28
CA ASP A 109 -4.22 -13.82 -2.42
C ASP A 109 -4.13 -14.50 -3.80
N MET A 110 -3.81 -13.75 -4.85
CA MET A 110 -3.64 -14.26 -6.21
C MET A 110 -2.22 -14.80 -6.50
N GLY A 111 -1.27 -14.67 -5.56
CA GLY A 111 0.12 -15.09 -5.78
C GLY A 111 0.92 -14.17 -6.71
N GLU A 112 0.44 -12.96 -6.98
CA GLU A 112 1.06 -11.98 -7.88
C GLU A 112 1.86 -10.89 -7.14
N TYR A 113 1.80 -10.89 -5.81
CA TYR A 113 2.50 -9.91 -4.99
C TYR A 113 4.02 -10.04 -5.14
N GLY A 114 4.71 -8.90 -5.12
CA GLY A 114 6.18 -8.85 -5.26
C GLY A 114 6.69 -8.83 -6.70
N TYR A 115 5.83 -8.97 -7.72
CA TYR A 115 6.24 -8.91 -9.13
C TYR A 115 5.75 -7.62 -9.82
N CYS A 116 6.52 -7.14 -10.80
CA CYS A 116 6.18 -5.95 -11.57
C CYS A 116 4.97 -6.22 -12.48
N GLU A 117 3.94 -5.39 -12.42
CA GLU A 117 2.74 -5.51 -13.27
C GLU A 117 3.02 -5.29 -14.77
N VAL A 118 4.14 -4.63 -15.10
CA VAL A 118 4.51 -4.31 -16.49
C VAL A 118 5.51 -5.31 -17.06
N THR A 119 6.55 -5.65 -16.31
CA THR A 119 7.65 -6.51 -16.81
C THR A 119 7.58 -7.95 -16.30
N GLY A 120 6.82 -8.22 -15.23
CA GLY A 120 6.81 -9.51 -14.53
C GLY A 120 8.05 -9.79 -13.68
N GLU A 121 9.01 -8.85 -13.64
CA GLU A 121 10.25 -9.01 -12.88
C GLU A 121 10.02 -8.86 -11.36
N PRO A 122 10.84 -9.50 -10.52
CA PRO A 122 10.75 -9.35 -9.07
C PRO A 122 11.04 -7.90 -8.65
N ILE A 123 10.16 -7.34 -7.82
CA ILE A 123 10.36 -6.07 -7.15
C ILE A 123 11.29 -6.34 -5.96
N SER A 124 12.35 -5.52 -5.82
CA SER A 124 13.32 -5.72 -4.75
C SER A 124 12.67 -5.68 -3.37
N LEU A 125 13.13 -6.56 -2.46
CA LEU A 125 12.63 -6.61 -1.08
C LEU A 125 12.75 -5.25 -0.40
N GLY A 126 13.88 -4.55 -0.54
CA GLY A 126 14.05 -3.20 0.03
C GLY A 126 13.04 -2.17 -0.48
N ARG A 127 12.56 -2.31 -1.73
CA ARG A 127 11.49 -1.45 -2.27
C ARG A 127 10.13 -1.79 -1.69
N LEU A 128 9.80 -3.08 -1.56
CA LEU A 128 8.57 -3.53 -0.90
C LEU A 128 8.59 -3.18 0.59
N GLU A 129 9.76 -3.23 1.23
CA GLU A 129 9.94 -2.77 2.59
C GLU A 129 9.77 -1.27 2.74
N ALA A 130 10.26 -0.45 1.80
CA ALA A 130 10.00 0.99 1.84
C ALA A 130 8.55 1.31 1.49
N ARG A 131 7.97 0.60 0.52
CA ARG A 131 6.64 0.85 -0.05
C ARG A 131 5.96 -0.49 -0.39
N PRO A 132 5.21 -1.09 0.55
CA PRO A 132 4.60 -2.42 0.36
C PRO A 132 3.46 -2.45 -0.67
N ILE A 133 3.02 -1.29 -1.15
CA ILE A 133 2.04 -1.13 -2.24
C ILE A 133 2.69 -0.90 -3.61
N ALA A 134 4.02 -1.01 -3.72
CA ALA A 134 4.71 -0.82 -4.99
C ALA A 134 4.29 -1.91 -5.98
N THR A 135 3.83 -1.50 -7.16
CA THR A 135 3.37 -2.42 -8.22
C THR A 135 4.37 -2.63 -9.35
N MET A 136 5.44 -1.84 -9.37
CA MET A 136 6.46 -1.82 -10.42
C MET A 136 7.86 -1.79 -9.81
N THR A 137 8.86 -2.27 -10.55
CA THR A 137 10.28 -2.04 -10.23
C THR A 137 10.65 -0.57 -10.36
N THR A 138 11.80 -0.17 -9.80
CA THR A 138 12.30 1.21 -9.93
C THR A 138 12.56 1.59 -11.38
N ASP A 139 13.11 0.67 -12.17
CA ASP A 139 13.41 0.91 -13.59
C ASP A 139 12.14 1.03 -14.43
N ALA A 140 11.16 0.15 -14.20
CA ALA A 140 9.87 0.23 -14.86
C ALA A 140 9.13 1.53 -14.50
N GLN A 141 9.22 1.97 -13.24
CA GLN A 141 8.64 3.24 -12.82
C GLN A 141 9.35 4.43 -13.51
N ALA A 142 10.68 4.44 -13.54
CA ALA A 142 11.44 5.50 -14.21
C ALA A 142 11.16 5.58 -15.72
N LEU A 143 10.95 4.42 -16.37
CA LEU A 143 10.54 4.38 -17.77
C LEU A 143 9.12 4.92 -17.98
N HIS A 144 8.18 4.57 -17.11
CA HIS A 144 6.81 5.06 -17.15
C HIS A 144 6.76 6.59 -17.00
N GLU A 145 7.46 7.14 -16.00
CA GLU A 145 7.55 8.58 -15.76
C GLU A 145 8.18 9.34 -16.94
N ARG A 146 9.20 8.76 -17.60
CA ARG A 146 9.80 9.35 -18.82
C ARG A 146 8.81 9.40 -19.98
N ARG A 147 8.03 8.33 -20.19
CA ARG A 147 7.02 8.27 -21.25
C ARG A 147 5.89 9.28 -21.02
N GLU A 148 5.44 9.43 -19.77
CA GLU A 148 4.41 10.42 -19.43
C GLU A 148 4.90 11.86 -19.67
N LYS A 149 6.16 12.18 -19.39
CA LYS A 149 6.73 13.52 -19.66
C LYS A 149 6.74 13.84 -21.15
N ILE A 150 7.20 12.91 -21.99
CA ILE A 150 7.24 13.10 -23.45
C ILE A 150 5.82 13.31 -24.02
N SER A 151 4.81 12.61 -23.48
CA SER A 151 3.43 12.74 -23.92
C SER A 151 2.72 14.02 -23.46
N ARG A 152 3.26 14.74 -22.47
CA ARG A 152 2.66 16.00 -21.96
C ARG A 152 3.25 17.24 -22.63
N ASP A 153 4.48 17.12 -23.13
CA ASP A 153 5.25 18.22 -23.74
C ASP A 153 5.23 18.22 -25.27
N GLY A 154 4.53 17.27 -25.91
CA GLY A 154 4.36 17.15 -27.37
C GLY A 154 2.91 17.25 -27.78
#